data_AF-A0A534CRL1-F1
#
_entry.id   AF-A0A534CRL1-F1
#
_cell.length_a   1.000
_cell.length_b   1.000
_cell.length_c   1.000
_cell.angle_alpha   90.00
_cell.angle_beta   90.00
_cell.angle_gamma   90.00
#
_symmetry.space_group_name_H-M   'P 1'
#
loop_
_entity.id
_entity.type
_entity.pdbx_description
1 polymer ?
#
loop_
_entity_poly.entity_id
_entity_poly.type
_entity_poly.pdbx_seq_one_letter_code
_entity_poly.pdbx_strand_id
1 'polypeptide(L)'
;MKFGSISRVVTAAVLLALGGCHTLRAKSCHKVQSYMGAKNLAPLQIPPGLDTPDTTNALHIPRLNEPAPPPRTGRDPCLDEPPSYNTPKPQARPQA
;
A
#
# COMPACT_ATOMS: atom_id res chain seq x y z
N MET A 1 -13.25 11.07 50.51
CA MET A 1 -12.75 11.73 49.29
C MET A 1 -11.97 10.71 48.43
N LYS A 2 -12.64 9.95 47.55
CA LYS A 2 -11.99 8.94 46.67
C LYS A 2 -12.51 8.94 45.22
N PHE A 3 -13.40 9.88 44.88
CA PHE A 3 -14.08 9.95 43.58
C PHE A 3 -13.20 10.51 42.44
N GLY A 4 -12.19 11.32 42.76
CA GLY A 4 -11.31 11.93 41.74
C GLY A 4 -10.37 10.94 41.06
N SER A 5 -9.92 9.90 41.77
CA SER A 5 -9.02 8.88 41.19
C SER A 5 -9.77 7.95 40.23
N ILE A 6 -11.00 7.56 40.59
CA ILE A 6 -11.86 6.69 39.77
C ILE A 6 -12.24 7.40 38.46
N SER A 7 -12.58 8.68 38.53
CA SER A 7 -12.92 9.48 37.34
C SER A 7 -11.74 9.59 36.36
N ARG A 8 -10.50 9.75 36.85
CA ARG A 8 -9.32 9.80 35.99
C ARG A 8 -9.02 8.47 35.29
N VAL A 9 -9.21 7.36 35.99
CA VAL A 9 -9.01 6.01 35.42
C VAL A 9 -10.04 5.72 34.33
N VAL A 10 -11.30 6.07 34.56
CA VAL A 10 -12.37 5.89 33.57
C VAL A 10 -12.11 6.75 32.32
N THR A 11 -11.74 8.02 32.48
CA THR A 11 -11.44 8.89 31.33
C THR A 11 -10.23 8.40 30.54
N ALA A 12 -9.17 7.91 31.21
CA ALA A 12 -8.01 7.36 30.53
C ALA A 12 -8.34 6.08 29.74
N ALA A 13 -9.16 5.19 30.31
CA ALA A 13 -9.60 3.98 29.63
C ALA A 13 -10.48 4.29 28.40
N VAL A 14 -11.37 5.27 28.51
CA VAL A 14 -12.19 5.74 27.38
C VAL A 14 -11.32 6.37 26.29
N LEU A 15 -10.33 7.19 26.64
CA LEU A 15 -9.39 7.76 25.67
C LEU A 15 -8.53 6.70 24.96
N LEU A 16 -8.14 5.62 25.64
CA LEU A 16 -7.46 4.48 25.02
C LEU A 16 -8.39 3.68 24.10
N ALA A 17 -9.67 3.54 24.46
CA ALA A 17 -10.67 2.85 23.64
C ALA A 17 -11.07 3.65 22.39
N LEU A 18 -11.16 4.99 22.47
CA LEU A 18 -11.40 5.86 21.31
C LEU A 18 -10.12 6.19 20.54
N GLY A 19 -8.95 6.07 21.18
CA GLY A 19 -7.62 6.29 20.63
C GLY A 19 -7.16 5.20 19.66
N GLY A 20 -7.92 5.00 18.60
CA GLY A 20 -7.43 4.52 17.31
C GLY A 20 -7.02 3.05 17.22
N CYS A 21 -7.88 2.25 16.60
CA CYS A 21 -7.56 0.92 16.05
C CYS A 21 -6.57 0.99 14.84
N HIS A 22 -5.88 2.11 14.65
CA HIS A 22 -4.92 2.34 13.55
C HIS A 22 -3.64 1.52 13.75
N THR A 23 -3.14 1.41 14.99
CA THR A 23 -1.92 0.63 15.28
C THR A 23 -2.17 -0.87 15.23
N LEU A 24 -3.39 -1.30 15.58
CA LEU A 24 -3.79 -2.71 15.58
C LEU A 24 -4.15 -3.23 14.18
N ARG A 25 -4.54 -2.35 13.25
CA ARG A 25 -4.83 -2.66 11.84
C ARG A 25 -3.81 -2.08 10.87
N ALA A 26 -2.55 -1.95 11.29
CA ALA A 26 -1.47 -1.69 10.34
C ALA A 26 -1.41 -2.86 9.32
N LYS A 27 -2.05 -2.69 8.16
CA LYS A 27 -1.94 -3.65 7.06
C LYS A 27 -0.49 -3.56 6.57
N SER A 28 0.34 -4.52 6.98
CA SER A 28 1.71 -4.62 6.48
C SER A 28 1.68 -4.93 4.98
N CYS A 29 1.93 -3.89 4.17
CA CYS A 29 2.06 -4.00 2.71
C CYS A 29 3.36 -4.69 2.29
N HIS A 30 4.30 -4.86 3.22
CA HIS A 30 5.59 -5.52 3.01
C HIS A 30 5.52 -7.05 3.01
N LYS A 31 4.33 -7.61 3.29
CA LYS A 31 4.09 -9.03 3.08
C LYS A 31 4.00 -9.33 1.59
N VAL A 32 4.42 -10.54 1.20
CA VAL A 32 4.27 -11.02 -0.17
C VAL A 32 2.78 -10.99 -0.53
N GLN A 33 2.46 -10.24 -1.58
CA GLN A 33 1.09 -10.11 -2.05
C GLN A 33 0.77 -11.22 -3.06
N SER A 34 -0.49 -11.61 -3.17
CA SER A 34 -0.92 -12.70 -4.06
C SER A 34 -0.56 -12.46 -5.53
N TYR A 35 -0.64 -11.20 -5.99
CA TYR A 35 -0.30 -10.83 -7.37
C TYR A 35 1.19 -11.04 -7.70
N MET A 36 2.09 -11.05 -6.71
CA MET A 36 3.53 -11.17 -6.94
C MET A 36 3.95 -12.57 -7.40
N GLY A 37 3.12 -13.59 -7.14
CA GLY A 37 3.32 -14.95 -7.62
C GLY A 37 2.63 -15.24 -8.96
N ALA A 38 1.92 -14.27 -9.53
CA ALA A 38 1.18 -14.48 -10.78
C ALA A 38 2.14 -14.72 -11.95
N LYS A 39 1.86 -15.75 -12.74
CA LYS A 39 2.62 -16.06 -13.95
C LYS A 39 1.96 -15.43 -15.17
N ASN A 40 2.76 -14.88 -16.08
CA ASN A 40 2.25 -14.45 -17.37
C ASN A 40 1.88 -15.67 -18.21
N LEU A 41 0.64 -15.75 -18.67
CA LEU A 41 0.16 -16.85 -19.50
C LEU A 41 0.26 -16.48 -20.98
N ALA A 42 0.59 -17.46 -21.81
CA ALA A 42 0.60 -17.26 -23.25
C ALA A 42 -0.83 -16.98 -23.75
N PRO A 43 -0.98 -16.16 -24.82
CA PRO A 43 -2.26 -15.98 -25.48
C PRO A 43 -2.87 -17.31 -25.95
N LEU A 44 -4.20 -17.36 -26.01
CA LEU A 44 -4.93 -18.53 -26.52
C LEU A 44 -4.61 -18.76 -28.01
N GLN A 45 -4.46 -20.04 -28.36
CA GLN A 45 -4.23 -20.46 -29.75
C GLN A 45 -5.57 -20.81 -30.40
N ILE A 46 -5.76 -20.33 -31.63
CA ILE A 46 -7.02 -20.52 -32.36
C ILE A 46 -6.88 -21.73 -33.28
N PRO A 47 -7.75 -22.75 -33.15
CA PRO A 47 -7.71 -23.91 -34.02
C PRO A 47 -8.17 -23.55 -35.46
N PRO A 48 -7.79 -24.36 -36.46
CA PRO A 48 -8.20 -24.10 -37.84
C PRO A 48 -9.72 -24.14 -37.99
N GLY A 49 -10.27 -23.20 -38.77
CA GLY A 49 -11.71 -23.10 -39.03
C GLY A 49 -12.51 -22.32 -37.98
N LEU A 50 -11.85 -21.69 -36.98
CA LEU A 50 -12.47 -20.76 -36.04
C LEU A 50 -11.98 -19.33 -36.28
N ASP A 51 -12.90 -18.38 -36.14
CA ASP A 51 -12.60 -16.95 -36.21
C ASP A 51 -11.86 -16.47 -34.96
N THR A 52 -11.06 -15.42 -35.11
CA THR A 52 -10.35 -14.79 -33.98
C THR A 52 -11.33 -14.04 -33.09
N PRO A 53 -11.15 -14.07 -31.75
CA PRO A 53 -11.96 -13.25 -30.86
C PRO A 53 -11.72 -11.76 -31.13
N ASP A 54 -12.76 -10.95 -30.99
CA ASP A 54 -12.64 -9.49 -31.09
C ASP A 54 -11.76 -8.96 -29.95
N THR A 55 -10.65 -8.33 -30.32
CA THR A 55 -9.66 -7.76 -29.38
C THR A 55 -9.72 -6.23 -29.30
N THR A 56 -10.73 -5.59 -29.90
CA THR A 56 -10.85 -4.11 -29.95
C THR A 56 -10.84 -3.47 -28.56
N ASN A 57 -11.45 -4.14 -27.57
CA ASN A 57 -11.48 -3.68 -26.17
C ASN A 57 -10.56 -4.51 -25.24
N ALA A 58 -9.58 -5.21 -25.80
CA ALA A 58 -8.66 -6.01 -25.01
C ALA A 58 -7.73 -5.11 -24.17
N LEU A 59 -7.46 -5.54 -22.93
CA LEU A 59 -6.46 -4.90 -22.08
C LEU A 59 -5.06 -5.11 -22.70
N HIS A 60 -4.47 -4.04 -23.22
CA HIS A 60 -3.11 -4.08 -23.74
C HIS A 60 -2.11 -3.85 -22.61
N ILE A 61 -1.36 -4.88 -22.23
CA ILE A 61 -0.26 -4.78 -21.27
C ILE A 61 1.05 -4.56 -22.05
N PRO A 62 1.73 -3.40 -21.90
CA PRO A 62 2.98 -3.14 -22.58
C PRO A 62 4.08 -4.14 -22.22
N ARG A 63 5.01 -4.35 -23.14
CA ARG A 63 6.24 -5.10 -22.85
C ARG A 63 7.06 -4.32 -21.83
N LEU A 64 7.48 -5.00 -20.77
CA LEU A 64 8.42 -4.45 -19.80
C LEU A 64 9.84 -4.59 -20.38
N ASN A 65 10.49 -3.46 -20.66
CA ASN A 65 11.87 -3.45 -21.18
C ASN A 65 12.90 -3.26 -20.05
N GLU A 66 12.42 -2.87 -18.87
CA GLU A 66 13.22 -2.61 -17.69
C GLU A 66 13.30 -3.84 -16.77
N PRO A 67 14.40 -4.00 -16.03
CA PRO A 67 14.48 -5.00 -14.99
C PRO A 67 13.42 -4.75 -13.90
N ALA A 68 12.95 -5.83 -13.28
CA ALA A 68 11.99 -5.75 -12.19
C ALA A 68 12.55 -4.86 -11.05
N PRO A 69 11.73 -3.96 -10.48
CA PRO A 69 12.14 -3.19 -9.32
C PRO A 69 12.55 -4.08 -8.14
N PRO A 70 13.47 -3.63 -7.29
CA PRO A 70 13.86 -4.39 -6.10
C PRO A 70 12.66 -4.60 -5.15
N PRO A 71 12.66 -5.69 -4.35
CA PRO A 71 11.60 -5.95 -3.38
C PRO A 71 11.46 -4.80 -2.37
N ARG A 72 10.22 -4.41 -2.07
CA ARG A 72 9.94 -3.40 -1.04
C ARG A 72 10.27 -3.96 0.34
N THR A 73 10.91 -3.15 1.17
CA THR A 73 11.35 -3.47 2.54
C THR A 73 10.51 -2.71 3.57
N GLY A 74 10.53 -3.13 4.84
CA GLY A 74 9.69 -2.56 5.91
C GLY A 74 9.80 -1.04 6.16
N ARG A 75 10.79 -0.35 5.58
CA ARG A 75 10.94 1.11 5.68
C ARG A 75 10.32 1.86 4.49
N ASP A 76 9.98 1.14 3.42
CA ASP A 76 9.40 1.73 2.22
C ASP A 76 7.92 2.03 2.45
N PRO A 77 7.41 3.22 2.03
CA PRO A 77 5.99 3.53 2.16
C PRO A 77 5.14 2.54 1.37
N CYS A 78 3.92 2.27 1.82
CA CYS A 78 3.00 1.43 1.05
C CYS A 78 2.55 2.16 -0.22
N LEU A 79 2.26 1.41 -1.29
CA LEU A 79 1.79 2.00 -2.56
C LEU A 79 0.43 2.70 -2.38
N ASP A 80 -0.43 2.14 -1.53
CA ASP A 80 -1.75 2.70 -1.21
C ASP A 80 -1.70 3.82 -0.17
N GLU A 81 -0.54 4.03 0.47
CA GLU A 81 -0.40 5.05 1.49
C GLU A 81 -0.20 6.41 0.83
N PRO A 82 -1.02 7.42 1.17
CA PRO A 82 -0.86 8.74 0.60
C PRO A 82 0.54 9.28 0.93
N PRO A 83 1.18 10.01 -0.01
CA PRO A 83 2.43 10.67 0.29
C PRO A 83 2.24 11.68 1.42
N SER A 84 3.28 11.85 2.25
CA SER A 84 3.27 12.90 3.27
C SER A 84 3.26 14.28 2.62
N TYR A 85 2.27 15.11 2.96
CA TYR A 85 2.18 16.50 2.51
C TYR A 85 3.17 17.44 3.23
N ASN A 86 3.93 16.94 4.21
CA ASN A 86 4.92 17.75 4.92
C ASN A 86 6.11 18.02 4.00
N THR A 87 6.17 19.22 3.41
CA THR A 87 7.35 19.69 2.69
C THR A 87 8.53 19.78 3.67
N PRO A 88 9.72 19.21 3.34
CA PRO A 88 10.91 19.45 4.13
C PRO A 88 11.15 20.95 4.27
N LYS A 89 11.24 21.44 5.50
CA LYS A 89 11.60 22.82 5.77
C LYS A 89 12.94 23.10 5.06
N PRO A 90 13.05 24.13 4.20
CA PRO A 90 14.29 24.39 3.48
C PRO A 90 15.46 24.44 4.46
N GLN A 91 16.48 23.61 4.24
CA GLN A 91 17.70 23.67 5.03
C GLN A 91 18.28 25.08 4.89
N ALA A 92 18.55 25.75 6.01
CA ALA A 92 19.14 27.08 5.99
C ALA A 92 20.47 26.99 5.24
N ARG A 93 20.58 27.72 4.12
CA ARG A 93 21.82 27.82 3.34
C ARG A 93 22.91 28.37 4.28
N PRO A 94 24.13 27.78 4.30
CA PRO A 94 25.25 28.37 5.01
C PRO A 94 25.46 29.79 4.52
N GLN A 95 25.35 30.77 5.42
CA GLN A 95 25.69 32.15 5.10
C GLN A 95 27.22 32.20 4.97
N ALA A 96 27.68 32.64 3.80
CA ALA A 96 29.09 32.88 3.50
C ALA A 96 29.58 34.15 4.18
#